data_AF-A0A2N0QI05-F1
#
_entry.id   AF-A0A2N0QI05-F1
#
_cell.length_a   1.000
_cell.length_b   1.000
_cell.length_c   1.000
_cell.angle_alpha   90.00
_cell.angle_beta   90.00
_cell.angle_gamma   90.00
#
_symmetry.space_group_name_H-M   'P 1'
#
loop_
_entity.id
_entity.type
_entity.pdbx_description
1 polymer ?
#
loop_
_entity_poly.entity_id
_entity_poly.type
_entity_poly.pdbx_seq_one_letter_code
_entity_poly.pdbx_strand_id
1 'polypeptide(L)'
;MGGLKIQPIISIDECILKNTDVLILPGGNTWVEALHEPILEKASKSLKEGIVVAAICGATVGLAKMGVLDSRRHTGNNLEYLKMVCPNYIGEKYYEMEPAVTDGNLVTASGIAPLEFAMHVLKVLDVFAPETLHSWFNLYQTHEQKYFFELMNSIK
;
A
#
# COMPACT_ATOMS: atom_id res chain seq x y z
N MET A 1 -11.62 -16.52 -1.88
CA MET A 1 -10.51 -16.01 -1.03
C MET A 1 -10.12 -17.11 -0.05
N GLY A 2 -8.86 -17.15 0.40
CA GLY A 2 -8.17 -18.35 0.95
C GLY A 2 -8.75 -19.06 2.19
N GLY A 3 -9.97 -18.74 2.63
CA GLY A 3 -10.74 -19.51 3.61
C GLY A 3 -10.30 -19.34 5.07
N LEU A 4 -9.24 -18.57 5.32
CA LEU A 4 -8.77 -18.29 6.67
C LEU A 4 -9.80 -17.48 7.45
N LYS A 5 -10.10 -17.94 8.67
CA LYS A 5 -10.90 -17.19 9.64
C LYS A 5 -9.95 -16.40 10.54
N ILE A 6 -10.09 -15.07 10.52
CA ILE A 6 -9.24 -14.16 11.29
C ILE A 6 -10.11 -13.50 12.36
N GLN A 7 -9.64 -13.49 13.60
CA GLN A 7 -10.28 -12.77 14.70
C GLN A 7 -9.55 -11.42 14.89
N PRO A 8 -10.22 -10.28 14.66
CA PRO A 8 -9.65 -8.97 14.98
C PRO A 8 -9.34 -8.84 16.47
N ILE A 9 -8.20 -8.24 16.80
CA ILE A 9 -7.80 -7.96 18.18
C ILE A 9 -8.38 -6.62 18.66
N ILE A 10 -8.55 -5.67 17.73
CA ILE A 10 -9.11 -4.34 17.98
C ILE A 10 -10.11 -3.99 16.87
N SER A 11 -11.07 -3.12 17.20
CA SER A 11 -11.99 -2.47 16.27
C SER A 11 -11.36 -1.24 15.59
N ILE A 12 -12.08 -0.67 14.61
CA ILE A 12 -11.69 0.58 13.94
C ILE A 12 -11.70 1.75 14.93
N ASP A 13 -12.65 1.76 15.87
CA ASP A 13 -12.80 2.84 16.86
C ASP A 13 -11.67 2.82 17.90
N GLU A 14 -11.22 1.63 18.29
CA GLU A 14 -10.07 1.43 19.21
C GLU A 14 -8.71 1.67 18.52
N CYS A 15 -8.67 1.65 17.19
CA CYS A 15 -7.45 1.85 16.41
C CYS A 15 -7.03 3.33 16.41
N ILE A 16 -6.07 3.67 17.25
CA ILE A 16 -5.45 4.99 17.34
C ILE A 16 -4.08 4.93 16.65
N LEU A 17 -3.95 5.62 15.52
CA LEU A 17 -2.71 5.71 14.75
C LEU A 17 -1.87 6.91 15.23
N LYS A 18 -0.57 6.71 15.34
CA LYS A 18 0.47 7.70 15.63
C LYS A 18 1.35 7.90 14.40
N ASN A 19 2.15 8.96 14.39
CA ASN A 19 3.04 9.28 13.27
C ASN A 19 4.11 8.22 12.95
N THR A 20 4.37 7.30 13.89
CA THR A 20 5.28 6.16 13.69
C THR A 20 4.60 4.92 13.12
N ASP A 21 3.27 4.94 12.99
CA ASP A 21 2.49 3.78 12.63
C ASP A 21 2.27 3.70 11.11
N VAL A 22 1.88 2.51 10.66
CA VAL A 22 1.50 2.24 9.28
C VAL A 22 0.11 1.61 9.23
N LEU A 23 -0.73 2.11 8.34
CA LEU A 23 -2.01 1.50 8.01
C LEU A 23 -1.90 0.75 6.68
N ILE A 24 -1.97 -0.58 6.72
CA ILE A 24 -1.92 -1.43 5.53
C ILE A 24 -3.35 -1.84 5.13
N LEU A 25 -3.76 -1.47 3.92
CA LEU A 25 -5.06 -1.79 3.33
C LEU A 25 -4.88 -2.86 2.24
N PRO A 26 -5.23 -4.13 2.52
CA PRO A 26 -5.04 -5.22 1.57
C PRO A 26 -6.11 -5.23 0.46
N GLY A 27 -5.83 -5.95 -0.61
CA GLY A 27 -6.80 -6.21 -1.68
C GLY A 27 -8.07 -6.91 -1.19
N GLY A 28 -9.17 -6.67 -1.89
CA GLY A 28 -10.47 -7.27 -1.65
C GLY A 28 -11.46 -6.85 -2.74
N ASN A 29 -12.57 -7.56 -2.86
CA ASN A 29 -13.61 -7.26 -3.84
C ASN A 29 -14.79 -6.42 -3.27
N THR A 30 -14.72 -6.05 -2.00
CA THR A 30 -15.82 -5.36 -1.29
C THR A 30 -15.54 -3.87 -1.03
N TRP A 31 -14.41 -3.32 -1.47
CA TRP A 31 -13.94 -1.97 -1.13
C TRP A 31 -14.85 -0.80 -1.54
N VAL A 32 -15.83 -1.03 -2.42
CA VAL A 32 -16.82 -0.01 -2.81
C VAL A 32 -18.00 0.07 -1.84
N GLU A 33 -18.20 -0.96 -1.00
CA GLU A 33 -19.28 -1.04 -0.03
C GLU A 33 -19.13 0.00 1.08
N ALA A 34 -20.25 0.53 1.57
CA ALA A 34 -20.28 1.54 2.64
C ALA A 34 -19.68 1.03 3.96
N LEU A 35 -19.63 -0.30 4.16
CA LEU A 35 -19.02 -0.92 5.34
C LEU A 35 -17.57 -0.45 5.59
N HIS A 36 -16.83 -0.12 4.52
CA HIS A 36 -15.42 0.29 4.62
C HIS A 36 -15.22 1.80 4.78
N GLU A 37 -16.28 2.61 4.72
CA GLU A 37 -16.16 4.07 4.85
C GLU A 37 -15.43 4.51 6.12
N PRO A 38 -15.68 3.93 7.32
CA PRO A 38 -14.96 4.32 8.54
C PRO A 38 -13.43 4.14 8.44
N ILE A 39 -12.94 3.05 7.83
CA ILE A 39 -11.50 2.81 7.69
C ILE A 39 -10.89 3.69 6.59
N LEU A 40 -11.66 3.98 5.52
CA LEU A 40 -11.23 4.86 4.43
C LEU A 40 -11.15 6.32 4.88
N GLU A 41 -12.10 6.79 5.71
CA GLU A 41 -12.03 8.10 6.35
C GLU A 41 -10.82 8.20 7.29
N LYS A 42 -10.58 7.16 8.11
CA LYS A 42 -9.40 7.07 8.96
C LYS A 42 -8.11 7.13 8.14
N ALA A 43 -8.03 6.41 7.02
CA ALA A 43 -6.88 6.46 6.12
C ALA A 43 -6.66 7.89 5.54
N SER A 44 -7.72 8.53 5.06
CA SER A 44 -7.66 9.91 4.54
C SER A 44 -7.18 10.90 5.61
N LYS A 45 -7.68 10.80 6.84
CA LYS A 45 -7.23 11.61 7.98
C LYS A 45 -5.76 11.35 8.33
N SER A 46 -5.39 10.07 8.43
CA SER A 46 -4.01 9.62 8.74
C SER A 46 -3.01 10.20 7.74
N LEU A 47 -3.36 10.22 6.45
CA LEU A 47 -2.52 10.81 5.41
C LEU A 47 -2.31 12.31 5.59
N LYS A 48 -3.31 13.05 6.08
CA LYS A 48 -3.19 14.49 6.38
C LYS A 48 -2.32 14.75 7.61
N GLU A 49 -2.27 13.79 8.54
CA GLU A 49 -1.45 13.85 9.77
C GLU A 49 -0.01 13.36 9.56
N GLY A 50 0.34 12.91 8.34
CA GLY A 50 1.68 12.43 8.00
C GLY A 50 1.91 10.94 8.28
N ILE A 51 0.90 10.22 8.75
CA ILE A 51 0.96 8.78 9.02
C ILE A 51 1.01 8.01 7.69
N VAL A 52 1.75 6.91 7.65
CA VAL A 52 1.91 6.10 6.44
C VAL A 52 0.64 5.28 6.18
N VAL A 53 0.10 5.38 4.96
CA VAL A 53 -0.96 4.50 4.47
C VAL A 53 -0.46 3.76 3.25
N ALA A 54 -0.58 2.43 3.27
CA ALA A 54 -0.14 1.55 2.19
C ALA A 54 -1.31 0.72 1.68
N ALA A 55 -1.73 0.93 0.44
CA ALA A 55 -2.89 0.25 -0.16
C ALA A 55 -2.49 -0.57 -1.40
N ILE A 56 -2.97 -1.80 -1.48
CA ILE A 56 -2.67 -2.71 -2.60
C ILE A 56 -3.95 -3.26 -3.23
N CYS A 57 -3.94 -3.45 -4.56
CA CYS A 57 -5.03 -4.08 -5.29
C CYS A 57 -6.36 -3.31 -5.12
N GLY A 58 -7.47 -3.99 -4.79
CA GLY A 58 -8.77 -3.34 -4.61
C GLY A 58 -8.82 -2.24 -3.55
N ALA A 59 -7.87 -2.18 -2.60
CA ALA A 59 -7.82 -1.08 -1.64
C ALA A 59 -7.53 0.26 -2.31
N THR A 60 -6.83 0.28 -3.45
CA THR A 60 -6.61 1.53 -4.20
C THR A 60 -7.91 2.08 -4.77
N VAL A 61 -8.88 1.23 -5.09
CA VAL A 61 -10.24 1.62 -5.47
C VAL A 61 -10.95 2.33 -4.31
N GLY A 62 -10.83 1.80 -3.09
CA GLY A 62 -11.39 2.42 -1.89
C GLY A 62 -10.81 3.82 -1.64
N LEU A 63 -9.49 4.00 -1.81
CA LEU A 63 -8.87 5.32 -1.69
C LEU A 63 -9.29 6.28 -2.82
N ALA A 64 -9.44 5.79 -4.05
CA ALA A 64 -9.95 6.60 -5.16
C ALA A 64 -11.40 7.06 -4.92
N LYS A 65 -12.27 6.19 -4.37
CA LYS A 65 -13.65 6.54 -4.00
C LYS A 65 -13.70 7.73 -3.03
N MET A 66 -12.71 7.85 -2.13
CA MET A 66 -12.59 8.96 -1.18
C MET A 66 -11.89 10.21 -1.75
N GLY A 67 -11.51 10.20 -3.04
CA GLY A 67 -10.76 11.29 -3.67
C GLY A 67 -9.31 11.44 -3.17
N VAL A 68 -8.79 10.47 -2.41
CA VAL A 68 -7.41 10.51 -1.87
C VAL A 68 -6.38 10.51 -3.00
N LEU A 69 -6.68 9.82 -4.09
CA LEU A 69 -5.79 9.66 -5.24
C LEU A 69 -5.90 10.80 -6.26
N ASP A 70 -6.80 11.78 -6.06
CA ASP A 70 -7.07 12.85 -7.02
C ASP A 70 -5.96 13.90 -7.12
N SER A 71 -5.04 13.91 -6.15
CA SER A 71 -3.96 14.91 -6.04
C SER A 71 -2.60 14.32 -5.70
N ARG A 72 -2.45 12.99 -5.79
CA ARG A 72 -1.25 12.25 -5.38
C ARG A 72 -0.84 11.25 -6.43
N ARG A 73 0.47 11.07 -6.63
CA ARG A 73 1.02 10.03 -7.52
C ARG A 73 0.60 8.67 -6.99
N HIS A 74 0.10 7.80 -7.86
CA HIS A 74 -0.39 6.50 -7.44
C HIS A 74 -0.43 5.49 -8.60
N THR A 75 -0.66 4.23 -8.24
CA THR A 75 -0.95 3.13 -9.19
C THR A 75 -2.05 2.24 -8.63
N GLY A 76 -2.44 1.23 -9.40
CA GLY A 76 -3.42 0.22 -9.02
C GLY A 76 -3.38 -0.97 -9.99
N ASN A 77 -4.45 -1.78 -9.99
CA ASN A 77 -4.52 -2.93 -10.89
C ASN A 77 -4.61 -2.51 -12.36
N ASN A 78 -5.46 -1.53 -12.65
CA ASN A 78 -5.72 -1.04 -14.00
C ASN A 78 -6.47 0.31 -13.92
N LEU A 79 -6.00 1.31 -14.67
CA LEU A 79 -6.58 2.66 -14.69
C LEU A 79 -8.01 2.69 -15.22
N GLU A 80 -8.31 1.99 -16.32
CA GLU A 80 -9.65 2.00 -16.92
C GLU A 80 -10.67 1.30 -16.03
N TYR A 81 -10.28 0.20 -15.38
CA TYR A 81 -11.11 -0.44 -14.37
C TYR A 81 -11.37 0.51 -13.20
N LEU A 82 -10.35 1.22 -12.70
CA LEU A 82 -10.48 2.19 -11.62
C LEU A 82 -11.49 3.30 -11.98
N LYS A 83 -11.37 3.89 -13.17
CA LYS A 83 -12.30 4.91 -13.68
C LYS A 83 -13.73 4.39 -13.82
N MET A 84 -13.88 3.13 -14.27
CA MET A 84 -15.19 2.49 -14.41
C MET A 84 -15.90 2.30 -13.06
N VAL A 85 -15.18 1.88 -12.01
CA VAL A 85 -15.78 1.59 -10.69
C VAL A 85 -15.85 2.80 -9.76
N CYS A 86 -15.02 3.82 -10.00
CA CYS A 86 -15.00 5.09 -9.26
C CYS A 86 -15.29 6.25 -10.23
N PRO A 87 -16.56 6.51 -10.61
CA PRO A 87 -16.89 7.53 -11.61
C PRO A 87 -16.54 8.97 -11.20
N ASN A 88 -16.34 9.22 -9.90
CA ASN A 88 -15.96 10.53 -9.36
C ASN A 88 -14.44 10.72 -9.26
N TYR A 89 -13.64 9.69 -9.58
CA TYR A 89 -12.18 9.79 -9.57
C TYR A 89 -11.68 10.70 -10.69
N ILE A 90 -10.85 11.68 -10.32
CA ILE A 90 -10.28 12.68 -11.25
C ILE A 90 -8.74 12.69 -11.24
N GLY A 91 -8.12 11.73 -10.57
CA GLY A 91 -6.67 11.63 -10.39
C GLY A 91 -5.89 11.07 -11.57
N GLU A 92 -6.50 10.87 -12.75
CA GLU A 92 -5.88 10.18 -13.90
C GLU A 92 -4.50 10.72 -14.27
N LYS A 93 -4.31 12.04 -14.20
CA LYS A 93 -3.02 12.70 -14.47
C LYS A 93 -1.89 12.33 -13.50
N TYR A 94 -2.20 11.73 -12.36
CA TYR A 94 -1.26 11.27 -11.34
C TYR A 94 -1.09 9.74 -11.33
N TYR A 95 -1.82 9.01 -12.18
CA TYR A 95 -1.69 7.57 -12.29
C TYR A 95 -0.40 7.21 -13.04
N GLU A 96 0.40 6.32 -12.47
CA GLU A 96 1.63 5.83 -13.07
C GLU A 96 1.51 4.34 -13.41
N MET A 97 2.00 3.95 -14.57
CA MET A 97 2.02 2.56 -15.04
C MET A 97 3.19 1.76 -14.42
N GLU A 98 3.31 1.83 -13.10
CA GLU A 98 4.34 1.20 -12.29
C GLU A 98 3.71 0.14 -11.36
N PRO A 99 4.44 -0.92 -10.97
CA PRO A 99 3.93 -1.97 -10.09
C PRO A 99 3.58 -1.45 -8.69
N ALA A 100 4.37 -0.51 -8.17
CA ALA A 100 4.16 0.19 -6.91
C ALA A 100 4.63 1.65 -7.02
N VAL A 101 3.94 2.56 -6.33
CA VAL A 101 4.23 4.00 -6.32
C VAL A 101 4.21 4.50 -4.88
N THR A 102 5.18 5.35 -4.54
CA THR A 102 5.23 6.09 -3.27
C THR A 102 5.11 7.59 -3.54
N ASP A 103 4.19 8.25 -2.85
CA ASP A 103 4.04 9.69 -2.81
C ASP A 103 3.94 10.21 -1.38
N GLY A 104 5.08 10.69 -0.85
CA GLY A 104 5.20 11.04 0.56
C GLY A 104 4.88 9.85 1.47
N ASN A 105 3.79 9.98 2.24
CA ASN A 105 3.29 8.96 3.17
C ASN A 105 2.23 8.02 2.58
N LEU A 106 1.98 8.07 1.28
CA LEU A 106 1.09 7.14 0.58
C LEU A 106 1.90 6.14 -0.24
N VAL A 107 1.67 4.85 -0.03
CA VAL A 107 2.16 3.77 -0.91
C VAL A 107 0.95 3.12 -1.59
N THR A 108 1.00 2.96 -2.90
CA THR A 108 -0.01 2.24 -3.68
C THR A 108 0.64 1.18 -4.55
N ALA A 109 -0.03 0.05 -4.78
CA ALA A 109 0.48 -1.00 -5.66
C ALA A 109 -0.63 -1.81 -6.32
N SER A 110 -0.28 -2.43 -7.46
CA SER A 110 -1.11 -3.46 -8.08
C SER A 110 -1.08 -4.75 -7.26
N GLY A 111 -2.17 -5.51 -7.29
CA GLY A 111 -2.29 -6.80 -6.59
C GLY A 111 -1.33 -7.88 -7.08
N ILE A 112 -0.73 -7.70 -8.25
CA ILE A 112 0.30 -8.61 -8.78
C ILE A 112 1.72 -8.25 -8.35
N ALA A 113 1.90 -7.16 -7.61
CA ALA A 113 3.20 -6.63 -7.20
C ALA A 113 3.40 -6.60 -5.67
N PRO A 114 3.17 -7.71 -4.95
CA PRO A 114 3.31 -7.72 -3.48
C PRO A 114 4.76 -7.49 -3.02
N LEU A 115 5.76 -7.86 -3.83
CA LEU A 115 7.17 -7.69 -3.47
C LEU A 115 7.59 -6.22 -3.58
N GLU A 116 7.23 -5.54 -4.66
CA GLU A 116 7.45 -4.11 -4.84
C GLU A 116 6.65 -3.30 -3.82
N PHE A 117 5.40 -3.68 -3.55
CA PHE A 117 4.61 -3.08 -2.48
C PHE A 117 5.34 -3.14 -1.14
N ALA A 118 5.80 -4.33 -0.74
CA ALA A 118 6.54 -4.51 0.50
C ALA A 118 7.85 -3.70 0.49
N MET A 119 8.60 -3.67 -0.62
CA MET A 119 9.81 -2.86 -0.76
C MET A 119 9.53 -1.37 -0.50
N HIS A 120 8.48 -0.82 -1.13
CA HIS A 120 8.11 0.58 -0.97
C HIS A 120 7.68 0.90 0.46
N VAL A 121 6.92 0.02 1.11
CA VAL A 121 6.51 0.20 2.51
C VAL A 121 7.73 0.17 3.44
N LEU A 122 8.60 -0.84 3.31
CA LEU A 122 9.82 -0.95 4.12
C LEU A 122 10.73 0.27 3.94
N LYS A 123 10.84 0.78 2.71
CA LYS A 123 11.60 1.99 2.39
C LYS A 123 11.05 3.23 3.08
N VAL A 124 9.73 3.44 3.04
CA VAL A 124 9.09 4.61 3.67
C VAL A 124 9.22 4.57 5.19
N LEU A 125 9.17 3.38 5.78
CA LEU A 125 9.33 3.21 7.23
C LEU A 125 10.79 3.28 7.69
N ASP A 126 11.75 3.30 6.76
CA ASP A 126 13.19 3.38 7.04
C ASP A 126 13.67 2.32 8.04
N VAL A 127 13.08 1.11 7.96
CA VAL A 127 13.37 0.01 8.90
C VAL A 127 14.58 -0.84 8.48
N PHE A 128 15.01 -0.71 7.23
CA PHE A 128 16.21 -1.36 6.68
C PHE A 128 17.14 -0.32 6.08
N ALA A 129 18.45 -0.50 6.30
CA ALA A 129 19.46 0.24 5.56
C ALA A 129 19.28 0.02 4.04
N PRO A 130 19.63 1.00 3.18
CA PRO A 130 19.41 0.91 1.74
C PRO A 130 19.99 -0.36 1.10
N GLU A 131 21.17 -0.79 1.54
CA GLU A 131 21.84 -2.00 1.05
C GLU A 131 21.07 -3.26 1.46
N THR A 132 20.61 -3.31 2.72
CA THR A 132 19.79 -4.41 3.24
C THR A 132 18.49 -4.54 2.47
N LEU A 133 17.79 -3.43 2.24
CA LEU A 133 16.54 -3.43 1.47
C LEU A 133 16.76 -3.87 0.02
N HIS A 134 17.87 -3.42 -0.61
CA HIS A 134 18.22 -3.80 -1.97
C HIS A 134 18.52 -5.30 -2.09
N SER A 135 19.36 -5.85 -1.21
CA SER A 135 19.67 -7.28 -1.22
C SER A 135 18.46 -8.13 -0.85
N TRP A 136 17.60 -7.67 0.07
CA TRP A 136 16.32 -8.31 0.36
C TRP A 136 15.45 -8.38 -0.89
N PHE A 137 15.19 -7.25 -1.55
CA PHE A 137 14.35 -7.20 -2.74
C PHE A 137 14.88 -8.11 -3.85
N ASN A 138 16.17 -8.01 -4.16
CA ASN A 138 16.77 -8.82 -5.22
C ASN A 138 16.81 -10.31 -4.89
N LEU A 139 17.00 -10.70 -3.62
CA LEU A 139 16.92 -12.11 -3.21
C LEU A 139 15.54 -12.69 -3.54
N TYR A 140 14.47 -11.98 -3.19
CA TYR A 140 13.10 -12.45 -3.44
C TYR A 140 12.70 -12.34 -4.92
N GLN A 141 13.25 -11.38 -5.65
CA GLN A 141 12.95 -11.17 -7.07
C GLN A 141 13.69 -12.15 -7.99
N THR A 142 14.99 -12.40 -7.75
CA THR A 142 15.83 -13.17 -8.68
C THR A 142 16.19 -14.56 -8.18
N HIS A 143 16.01 -14.83 -6.88
CA HIS A 143 16.38 -16.09 -6.22
C HIS A 143 17.88 -16.42 -6.31
N GLU A 144 18.73 -15.45 -6.62
CA GLU A 144 20.18 -15.65 -6.68
C GLU A 144 20.79 -15.68 -5.28
N GLN A 145 21.57 -16.73 -4.99
CA GLN A 145 22.22 -16.94 -3.70
C GLN A 145 23.16 -15.80 -3.28
N LYS A 146 23.74 -15.05 -4.22
CA LYS A 146 24.62 -13.91 -3.92
C LYS A 146 23.92 -12.86 -3.05
N TYR A 147 22.65 -12.59 -3.32
CA TYR A 147 21.86 -11.60 -2.57
C TYR A 147 21.52 -12.09 -1.16
N PHE A 148 21.48 -13.39 -0.93
CA PHE A 148 21.36 -13.93 0.43
C PHE A 148 22.60 -13.58 1.26
N PHE A 149 23.80 -13.77 0.72
CA PHE A 149 25.03 -13.41 1.45
C PHE A 149 25.15 -11.90 1.67
N GLU A 150 24.81 -11.08 0.66
CA GLU A 150 24.78 -9.62 0.81
C GLU A 150 23.75 -9.17 1.85
N LEU A 151 22.56 -9.78 1.86
CA LEU A 151 21.54 -9.52 2.86
C LEU A 151 22.05 -9.85 4.27
N MET A 152 22.58 -11.05 4.48
CA MET A 152 23.10 -11.48 5.78
C MET A 152 24.26 -10.61 6.27
N ASN A 153 25.09 -10.08 5.36
CA ASN A 153 26.20 -9.19 5.71
C ASN A 153 25.77 -7.74 5.97
N SER A 154 24.60 -7.33 5.48
CA SER A 154 24.09 -5.96 5.64
C SER A 154 23.15 -5.80 6.83
N ILE A 155 22.48 -6.87 7.26
CA ILE A 155 21.70 -6.89 8.50
C ILE A 155 22.67 -6.70 9.68
N LYS A 156 22.48 -5.62 10.43
CA LYS A 156 23.20 -5.31 11.68
C LYS A 156 22.26 -5.37 12.87
#